data_AF-A0A2R7N7L9-F1
#
_entry.id   AF-A0A2R7N7L9-F1
#
_cell.length_a   1.000
_cell.length_b   1.000
_cell.length_c   1.000
_cell.angle_alpha   90.00
_cell.angle_beta   90.00
_cell.angle_gamma   90.00
#
_symmetry.space_group_name_H-M   'P 1'
#
loop_
_entity.id
_entity.type
_entity.pdbx_description
1 polymer ?
#
loop_
_entity_poly.entity_id
_entity_poly.type
_entity_poly.pdbx_seq_one_letter_code
_entity_poly.pdbx_strand_id
1 'polypeptide(L)'
;MLLDLMVIASIFIFFFISRNESLQYDKETWYQNTFSLILLFLFWVLLSGRTKIYNIPRNLTYTLFLERLLIHFLFFILGVRLIGKVSNNVFFNSDIYWLSLYLFIFIFLAKSLIYFAIKYLRSLGANYRNVMFLGDHQSTEILKNIFIDRKDYGYRIFEYESSDININELVAFWKKNGIHTLFLSMENSYGDGIENEIFKLAEDNKIHISLIPSITQSDFFLYDLGYIQTQPVLNQARYSLDYYSNFLMKRTFDIFFSIIILVLICSWVFPI
;
A
#
# COMPACT_ATOMS: atom_id res chain seq x y z
N MET A 1 5.19 -1.65 -8.59
CA MET A 1 5.36 -0.43 -9.40
C MET A 1 6.41 -0.64 -10.46
N LEU A 2 7.68 -0.81 -10.09
CA LEU A 2 8.76 -1.02 -11.07
C LEU A 2 8.48 -2.19 -12.02
N LEU A 3 8.06 -3.36 -11.49
CA LEU A 3 7.70 -4.51 -12.30
C LEU A 3 6.62 -4.19 -13.34
N ASP A 4 5.56 -3.49 -12.94
CA ASP A 4 4.45 -3.11 -13.82
C ASP A 4 4.95 -2.17 -14.92
N LEU A 5 5.82 -1.20 -14.61
CA LEU A 5 6.44 -0.30 -15.59
C LEU A 5 7.34 -1.09 -16.57
N MET A 6 8.09 -2.08 -16.08
CA MET A 6 8.88 -2.96 -16.94
C MET A 6 8.00 -3.80 -17.87
N VAL A 7 6.88 -4.34 -17.38
CA VAL A 7 5.90 -5.08 -18.18
C VAL A 7 5.29 -4.18 -19.25
N ILE A 8 4.93 -2.94 -18.88
CA ILE A 8 4.43 -1.94 -19.81
C ILE A 8 5.44 -1.65 -20.91
N ALA A 9 6.70 -1.33 -20.57
CA ALA A 9 7.74 -1.07 -21.56
C ALA A 9 7.98 -2.29 -22.46
N SER A 10 8.09 -3.49 -21.88
CA SER A 10 8.38 -4.71 -22.64
C SER A 10 7.29 -5.01 -23.66
N ILE A 11 6.02 -4.90 -23.25
CA ILE A 11 4.88 -5.14 -24.14
C ILE A 11 4.79 -4.04 -25.19
N PHE A 12 4.99 -2.77 -24.82
CA PHE A 12 4.98 -1.66 -25.77
C PHE A 12 6.07 -1.81 -26.84
N ILE A 13 7.30 -2.13 -26.44
CA ILE A 13 8.43 -2.35 -27.35
C ILE A 13 8.17 -3.58 -28.24
N PHE A 14 7.67 -4.68 -27.68
CA PHE A 14 7.33 -5.87 -28.44
C PHE A 14 6.30 -5.56 -29.54
N PHE A 15 5.24 -4.83 -29.20
CA PHE A 15 4.22 -4.42 -30.17
C PHE A 15 4.78 -3.47 -31.23
N PHE A 16 5.63 -2.52 -30.83
CA PHE A 16 6.28 -1.61 -31.76
C PHE A 16 7.17 -2.36 -32.77
N ILE A 17 8.01 -3.29 -32.31
CA ILE A 17 8.90 -4.07 -33.20
C ILE A 17 8.08 -5.00 -34.10
N SER A 18 7.14 -5.76 -33.54
CA SER A 18 6.46 -6.84 -34.25
C SER A 18 5.41 -6.37 -35.26
N ARG A 19 4.81 -5.20 -35.06
CA ARG A 19 3.64 -4.75 -35.84
C ARG A 19 3.95 -3.61 -36.83
N ASN A 20 5.01 -2.86 -36.59
CA ASN A 20 5.41 -1.68 -37.38
C ASN A 20 6.73 -1.88 -38.14
N GLU A 21 7.03 -3.10 -38.62
CA GLU A 21 8.28 -3.39 -39.38
C GLU A 21 8.57 -2.37 -40.50
N SER A 22 7.54 -1.89 -41.21
CA SER A 22 7.67 -0.90 -42.29
C SER A 22 7.94 0.53 -41.83
N LEU A 23 7.67 0.86 -40.55
CA LEU A 23 7.81 2.19 -39.96
C LEU A 23 9.00 2.29 -38.98
N GLN A 24 9.76 1.20 -38.79
CA GLN A 24 10.89 1.14 -37.85
C GLN A 24 12.01 2.15 -38.14
N TYR A 25 12.12 2.65 -39.37
CA TYR A 25 13.20 3.55 -39.79
C TYR A 25 12.81 5.03 -39.83
N ASP A 26 11.55 5.36 -39.56
CA ASP A 26 11.11 6.75 -39.53
C ASP A 26 11.38 7.40 -38.16
N LYS A 27 12.18 8.47 -38.17
CA LYS A 27 12.56 9.21 -36.95
C LYS A 27 11.35 9.83 -36.26
N GLU A 28 10.36 10.31 -37.02
CA GLU A 28 9.18 10.96 -36.45
C GLU A 28 8.33 9.97 -35.63
N THR A 29 8.14 8.78 -36.18
CA THR A 29 7.47 7.66 -35.51
C THR A 29 8.15 7.28 -34.17
N TRP A 30 9.49 7.28 -34.11
CA TRP A 30 10.23 7.01 -32.87
C TRP A 30 10.00 8.07 -31.78
N TYR A 31 9.99 9.35 -32.13
CA TYR A 31 9.71 10.43 -31.18
C TYR A 31 8.29 10.34 -30.63
N GLN A 32 7.30 10.10 -31.50
CA GLN A 32 5.90 9.96 -31.10
C GLN A 32 5.69 8.77 -30.15
N ASN A 33 6.34 7.64 -30.42
CA ASN A 33 6.24 6.44 -29.58
C ASN A 33 6.95 6.59 -28.25
N THR A 34 8.12 7.22 -28.23
CA THR A 34 8.85 7.50 -26.99
C THR A 34 8.05 8.44 -26.09
N PHE A 35 7.50 9.51 -26.67
CA PHE A 35 6.63 10.44 -25.96
C PHE A 35 5.38 9.75 -25.41
N SER A 36 4.76 8.89 -26.22
CA SER A 36 3.60 8.08 -25.85
C SER A 36 3.88 7.14 -24.67
N LEU A 37 5.03 6.46 -24.67
CA LEU A 37 5.47 5.58 -23.60
C LEU A 37 5.65 6.35 -22.28
N ILE A 38 6.33 7.52 -22.34
CA ILE A 38 6.53 8.38 -21.17
C ILE A 38 5.19 8.82 -20.59
N LEU A 39 4.25 9.23 -21.45
CA LEU A 39 2.93 9.68 -21.02
C LEU A 39 2.16 8.52 -20.38
N LEU A 40 2.23 7.32 -20.96
CA LEU A 40 1.59 6.13 -20.43
C LEU A 40 2.18 5.70 -19.07
N PHE A 41 3.50 5.82 -18.89
CA PHE A 41 4.14 5.65 -17.58
C PHE A 41 3.64 6.65 -16.56
N LEU A 42 3.66 7.94 -16.89
CA LEU A 42 3.21 9.00 -16.00
C LEU A 42 1.75 8.76 -15.59
N PHE A 43 0.89 8.41 -16.55
CA PHE A 43 -0.50 8.09 -16.30
C PHE A 43 -0.67 6.88 -15.38
N TRP A 44 0.06 5.79 -15.61
CA TRP A 44 0.06 4.61 -14.74
C TRP A 44 0.46 4.96 -13.30
N VAL A 45 1.53 5.75 -13.13
CA VAL A 45 2.00 6.19 -11.80
C VAL A 45 0.91 7.00 -11.09
N LEU A 46 0.34 8.01 -11.73
CA LEU A 46 -0.71 8.84 -11.14
C LEU A 46 -1.94 7.99 -10.75
N LEU A 47 -2.39 7.12 -11.64
CA LEU A 47 -3.53 6.25 -11.40
C LEU A 47 -3.29 5.27 -10.25
N SER A 48 -2.05 4.76 -10.14
CA SER A 48 -1.68 3.82 -9.08
C SER A 48 -1.73 4.44 -7.68
N GLY A 49 -1.41 5.74 -7.58
CA GLY A 49 -1.57 6.50 -6.33
C GLY A 49 -3.03 6.57 -5.89
N ARG A 50 -3.94 6.82 -6.85
CA ARG A 50 -5.37 6.97 -6.54
C ARG A 50 -6.07 5.66 -6.18
N THR A 51 -5.73 4.60 -6.89
CA THR A 51 -6.34 3.25 -6.76
C THR A 51 -5.68 2.41 -5.66
N LYS A 52 -4.53 2.86 -5.13
CA LYS A 52 -3.78 2.19 -4.06
C LYS A 52 -3.47 0.72 -4.37
N ILE A 53 -3.26 0.36 -5.64
CA ILE A 53 -2.99 -1.03 -6.09
C ILE A 53 -1.71 -1.63 -5.50
N TYR A 54 -0.78 -0.79 -5.03
CA TYR A 54 0.46 -1.22 -4.39
C TYR A 54 0.36 -1.35 -2.87
N ASN A 55 -0.71 -0.85 -2.26
CA ASN A 55 -0.92 -0.96 -0.83
C ASN A 55 -1.74 -2.23 -0.53
N ILE A 56 -1.03 -3.32 -0.23
CA ILE A 56 -1.62 -4.62 0.11
C ILE A 56 -1.53 -4.82 1.63
N PRO A 57 -2.55 -4.41 2.41
CA PRO A 57 -2.56 -4.68 3.85
C PRO A 57 -2.66 -6.19 4.12
N ARG A 58 -2.21 -6.62 5.31
CA ARG A 58 -2.12 -8.04 5.69
C ARG A 58 -3.47 -8.75 5.70
N ASN A 59 -4.52 -8.04 6.11
CA ASN A 59 -5.91 -8.49 6.16
C ASN A 59 -6.67 -8.31 4.83
N LEU A 60 -6.02 -7.87 3.74
CA LEU A 60 -6.70 -7.69 2.46
C LEU A 60 -7.21 -9.05 1.95
N THR A 61 -8.49 -9.12 1.60
CA THR A 61 -9.08 -10.27 0.93
C THR A 61 -8.75 -10.23 -0.55
N TYR A 62 -8.71 -11.41 -1.19
CA TYR A 62 -8.39 -11.48 -2.62
C TYR A 62 -9.48 -10.82 -3.47
N THR A 63 -10.73 -10.86 -3.03
CA THR A 63 -11.86 -10.19 -3.71
C THR A 63 -11.67 -8.68 -3.77
N LEU A 64 -11.35 -8.04 -2.64
CA LEU A 64 -11.06 -6.59 -2.59
C LEU A 64 -9.79 -6.23 -3.37
N PHE A 65 -8.78 -7.10 -3.35
CA PHE A 65 -7.59 -6.92 -4.18
C PHE A 65 -7.92 -6.92 -5.68
N LEU A 66 -8.72 -7.90 -6.10
CA LEU A 66 -9.16 -8.06 -7.49
C LEU A 66 -10.02 -6.87 -7.92
N GLU A 67 -10.94 -6.41 -7.07
CA GLU A 67 -11.76 -5.22 -7.31
C GLU A 67 -10.89 -3.99 -7.59
N ARG A 68 -9.90 -3.71 -6.72
CA ARG A 68 -8.95 -2.60 -6.92
C ARG A 68 -8.19 -2.71 -8.24
N LEU A 69 -7.78 -3.94 -8.60
CA LEU A 69 -7.07 -4.20 -9.84
C LEU A 69 -7.97 -3.97 -11.06
N LEU A 70 -9.21 -4.47 -11.05
CA LEU A 70 -10.16 -4.27 -12.15
C LEU A 70 -10.51 -2.79 -12.33
N ILE A 71 -10.81 -2.07 -11.24
CA ILE A 71 -11.08 -0.63 -11.29
C ILE A 71 -9.88 0.13 -11.86
N HIS A 72 -8.66 -0.22 -11.43
CA HIS A 72 -7.44 0.37 -11.97
C HIS A 72 -7.32 0.15 -13.48
N PHE A 73 -7.52 -1.09 -13.94
CA PHE A 73 -7.44 -1.40 -15.37
C PHE A 73 -8.53 -0.73 -16.20
N LEU A 74 -9.75 -0.62 -15.69
CA LEU A 74 -10.84 0.08 -16.36
C LEU A 74 -10.45 1.54 -16.62
N PHE A 75 -10.01 2.26 -15.57
CA PHE A 75 -9.54 3.64 -15.73
C PHE A 75 -8.30 3.75 -16.60
N PHE A 76 -7.42 2.74 -16.53
CA PHE A 76 -6.22 2.72 -17.36
C PHE A 76 -6.58 2.65 -18.85
N ILE A 77 -7.45 1.72 -19.25
CA ILE A 77 -7.91 1.57 -20.65
C ILE A 77 -8.57 2.86 -21.15
N LEU A 78 -9.41 3.48 -20.33
CA LEU A 78 -10.03 4.78 -20.66
C LEU A 78 -8.98 5.85 -20.91
N GLY A 79 -7.96 5.95 -20.05
CA GLY A 79 -6.89 6.92 -20.23
C GLY A 79 -6.02 6.64 -21.46
N VAL A 80 -5.63 5.38 -21.70
CA VAL A 80 -4.87 5.03 -22.92
C VAL A 80 -5.64 5.39 -24.19
N ARG A 81 -6.97 5.21 -24.20
CA ARG A 81 -7.83 5.64 -25.31
C ARG A 81 -7.83 7.16 -25.52
N LEU A 82 -7.88 7.93 -24.44
CA LEU A 82 -7.80 9.40 -24.52
C LEU A 82 -6.44 9.85 -25.03
N ILE A 83 -5.36 9.24 -24.55
CA ILE A 83 -3.98 9.50 -24.99
C ILE A 83 -3.81 9.19 -26.47
N GLY A 84 -4.33 8.05 -26.93
CA GLY A 84 -4.31 7.68 -28.35
C GLY A 84 -5.02 8.71 -29.24
N LYS A 85 -6.20 9.18 -28.80
CA LYS A 85 -6.97 10.20 -29.54
C LYS A 85 -6.28 11.56 -29.59
N VAL A 86 -5.62 11.98 -28.51
CA VAL A 86 -4.93 13.29 -28.43
C VAL A 86 -3.59 13.28 -29.14
N SER A 87 -2.83 12.18 -29.04
CA SER A 87 -1.50 12.06 -29.66
C SER A 87 -1.56 11.88 -31.19
N ASN A 88 -2.73 11.54 -31.75
CA ASN A 88 -2.91 11.16 -33.15
C ASN A 88 -1.89 10.10 -33.64
N ASN A 89 -1.36 9.31 -32.71
CA ASN A 89 -0.35 8.32 -32.99
C ASN A 89 -1.02 7.09 -33.62
N VAL A 90 -0.56 6.72 -34.83
CA VAL A 90 -1.07 5.60 -35.62
C VAL A 90 -1.06 4.29 -34.82
N PHE A 91 -0.06 4.10 -33.94
CA PHE A 91 0.08 2.92 -33.09
C PHE A 91 -1.11 2.71 -32.14
N PHE A 92 -1.62 3.78 -31.50
CA PHE A 92 -2.72 3.68 -30.55
C PHE A 92 -4.10 3.52 -31.22
N ASN A 93 -4.23 3.77 -32.53
CA ASN A 93 -5.52 3.61 -33.19
C ASN A 93 -5.78 2.16 -33.63
N SER A 94 -4.75 1.44 -34.07
CA SER A 94 -4.92 0.07 -34.62
C SER A 94 -4.75 -1.03 -33.57
N ASP A 95 -3.79 -0.91 -32.65
CA ASP A 95 -3.38 -2.04 -31.79
C ASP A 95 -3.71 -1.85 -30.29
N ILE A 96 -4.41 -0.77 -29.92
CA ILE A 96 -4.71 -0.45 -28.51
C ILE A 96 -5.49 -1.54 -27.77
N TYR A 97 -6.40 -2.24 -28.46
CA TYR A 97 -7.20 -3.30 -27.84
C TYR A 97 -6.34 -4.51 -27.50
N TRP A 98 -5.47 -4.92 -28.42
CA TRP A 98 -4.52 -6.01 -28.19
C TRP A 98 -3.52 -5.62 -27.11
N LEU A 99 -2.89 -4.45 -27.23
CA LEU A 99 -1.97 -3.92 -26.23
C LEU A 99 -2.59 -3.94 -24.82
N SER A 100 -3.82 -3.41 -24.69
CA SER A 100 -4.54 -3.35 -23.41
C SER A 100 -4.83 -4.75 -22.86
N LEU A 101 -5.21 -5.70 -23.72
CA LEU A 101 -5.50 -7.08 -23.33
C LEU A 101 -4.24 -7.80 -22.83
N TYR A 102 -3.12 -7.68 -23.54
CA TYR A 102 -1.84 -8.27 -23.08
C TYR A 102 -1.38 -7.64 -21.78
N LEU A 103 -1.43 -6.30 -21.65
CA LEU A 103 -1.11 -5.61 -20.40
C LEU A 103 -1.97 -6.10 -19.24
N PHE A 104 -3.28 -6.24 -19.47
CA PHE A 104 -4.21 -6.76 -18.48
C PHE A 104 -3.80 -8.16 -18.02
N ILE A 105 -3.61 -9.10 -18.95
CA ILE A 105 -3.28 -10.49 -18.61
C ILE A 105 -1.95 -10.59 -17.87
N PHE A 106 -0.88 -9.98 -18.38
CA PHE A 106 0.45 -10.10 -17.77
C PHE A 106 0.52 -9.44 -16.40
N ILE A 107 -0.06 -8.26 -16.23
CA ILE A 107 -0.07 -7.58 -14.93
C ILE A 107 -1.02 -8.31 -13.98
N PHE A 108 -2.19 -8.76 -14.41
CA PHE A 108 -3.12 -9.55 -13.60
C PHE A 108 -2.45 -10.81 -13.05
N LEU A 109 -1.78 -11.58 -13.91
CA LEU A 109 -1.04 -12.78 -13.51
C LEU A 109 0.09 -12.46 -12.55
N ALA A 110 0.95 -11.49 -12.90
CA ALA A 110 2.07 -11.09 -12.04
C ALA A 110 1.59 -10.62 -10.66
N LYS A 111 0.52 -9.84 -10.61
CA LYS A 111 -0.08 -9.31 -9.37
C LYS A 111 -0.69 -10.41 -8.51
N SER A 112 -1.44 -11.32 -9.13
CA SER A 112 -2.06 -12.44 -8.44
C SER A 112 -0.98 -13.35 -7.86
N LEU A 113 0.06 -13.66 -8.65
CA LEU A 113 1.19 -14.47 -8.20
C LEU A 113 1.92 -13.82 -7.02
N ILE A 114 2.22 -12.52 -7.08
CA ILE A 114 2.83 -11.79 -5.97
C ILE A 114 1.95 -11.83 -4.72
N TYR A 115 0.64 -11.60 -4.87
CA TYR A 115 -0.31 -11.63 -3.76
C TYR A 115 -0.29 -12.99 -3.05
N PHE A 116 -0.40 -14.09 -3.80
CA PHE A 116 -0.36 -15.43 -3.24
C PHE A 116 1.01 -15.79 -2.67
N ALA A 117 2.10 -15.42 -3.34
CA ALA A 117 3.46 -15.67 -2.87
C ALA A 117 3.73 -14.99 -1.52
N ILE A 118 3.33 -13.73 -1.35
CA ILE A 118 3.48 -13.00 -0.08
C ILE A 118 2.70 -13.70 1.04
N LYS A 119 1.45 -14.12 0.79
CA LYS A 119 0.63 -14.82 1.80
C LYS A 119 1.19 -16.19 2.15
N TYR A 120 1.68 -16.93 1.14
CA TYR A 120 2.32 -18.21 1.32
C TYR A 120 3.60 -18.08 2.16
N LEU A 121 4.49 -17.14 1.83
CA LEU A 121 5.70 -16.88 2.62
C LEU A 121 5.39 -16.51 4.07
N ARG A 122 4.34 -15.72 4.31
CA ARG A 122 3.89 -15.39 5.68
C ARG A 122 3.40 -16.62 6.44
N SER A 123 2.64 -17.49 5.77
CA SER A 123 2.17 -18.73 6.40
C SER A 123 3.30 -19.69 6.80
N LEU A 124 4.46 -19.59 6.13
CA LEU A 124 5.62 -20.43 6.40
C LEU A 124 6.51 -19.95 7.54
N GLY A 125 6.50 -18.67 7.90
CA GLY A 125 7.57 -18.18 8.76
C GLY A 125 8.03 -16.75 8.53
N ALA A 126 7.79 -16.23 7.33
CA ALA A 126 8.50 -15.03 6.88
C ALA A 126 7.70 -13.77 7.20
N ASN A 127 8.39 -12.71 7.62
CA ASN A 127 7.82 -11.38 7.80
C ASN A 127 6.60 -11.36 8.76
N TYR A 128 6.78 -11.96 9.94
CA TYR A 128 5.81 -11.87 11.03
C TYR A 128 5.77 -10.47 11.64
N ARG A 129 4.60 -10.11 12.14
CA ARG A 129 4.41 -8.98 13.03
C ARG A 129 4.05 -9.51 14.41
N ASN A 130 4.87 -9.21 15.40
CA ASN A 130 4.64 -9.64 16.77
C ASN A 130 3.57 -8.74 17.37
N VAL A 131 2.51 -9.35 17.89
CA VAL A 131 1.35 -8.67 18.44
C VAL A 131 1.12 -9.10 19.87
N MET A 132 0.61 -8.18 20.67
CA MET A 132 0.23 -8.41 22.06
C MET A 132 -1.21 -7.96 22.25
N PHE A 133 -1.92 -8.61 23.17
CA PHE A 133 -3.26 -8.22 23.59
C PHE A 133 -3.21 -7.79 25.06
N LEU A 134 -3.90 -6.70 25.37
CA LEU A 134 -4.18 -6.26 26.75
C LEU A 134 -5.69 -6.17 26.91
N GLY A 135 -6.20 -6.85 27.93
CA GLY A 135 -7.62 -7.00 28.16
C GLY A 135 -8.17 -8.32 27.65
N ASP A 136 -8.70 -9.11 28.57
CA ASP A 136 -9.40 -10.34 28.24
C ASP A 136 -10.90 -10.06 28.10
N HIS A 137 -11.39 -10.17 26.87
CA HIS A 137 -12.81 -10.03 26.58
C HIS A 137 -13.18 -10.88 25.35
N GLN A 138 -14.48 -11.15 25.15
CA GLN A 138 -14.96 -11.99 24.05
C GLN A 138 -14.49 -11.48 22.68
N SER A 139 -14.52 -10.17 22.47
CA SER A 139 -14.01 -9.51 21.27
C SER A 139 -12.52 -9.73 21.04
N THR A 140 -11.72 -9.76 22.11
CA THR A 140 -10.28 -10.05 22.07
C THR A 140 -10.04 -11.51 21.66
N GLU A 141 -10.78 -12.44 22.26
CA GLU A 141 -10.66 -13.88 21.96
C GLU A 141 -11.07 -14.22 20.52
N ILE A 142 -12.12 -13.59 20.00
CA ILE A 142 -12.51 -13.71 18.58
C ILE A 142 -11.34 -13.28 17.68
N LEU A 143 -10.70 -12.14 17.98
CA LEU A 143 -9.58 -11.64 17.18
C LEU A 143 -8.33 -12.53 17.29
N LYS A 144 -8.01 -13.05 18.48
CA LYS A 144 -6.94 -14.04 18.67
C LYS A 144 -7.20 -15.29 17.82
N ASN A 145 -8.41 -15.84 17.87
CA ASN A 145 -8.80 -17.01 17.08
C ASN A 145 -8.67 -16.76 15.58
N ILE A 146 -9.05 -15.57 15.09
CA ILE A 146 -8.84 -15.18 13.68
C ILE A 146 -7.36 -15.21 13.33
N PHE A 147 -6.47 -14.71 14.18
CA PHE A 147 -5.02 -14.71 13.91
C PHE A 147 -4.40 -16.11 13.96
N ILE A 148 -4.91 -16.99 14.82
CA ILE A 148 -4.48 -18.39 14.92
C ILE A 148 -4.91 -19.18 13.67
N ASP A 149 -6.17 -19.01 13.23
CA ASP A 149 -6.72 -19.64 12.04
C ASP A 149 -6.04 -19.11 10.76
N ARG A 150 -5.87 -17.77 10.67
CA ARG A 150 -5.33 -17.07 9.49
C ARG A 150 -3.84 -16.81 9.60
N LYS A 151 -3.04 -17.88 9.57
CA LYS A 151 -1.57 -17.79 9.51
C LYS A 151 -1.06 -16.96 8.32
N ASP A 152 -1.84 -16.84 7.24
CA ASP A 152 -1.52 -16.02 6.06
C ASP A 152 -1.42 -14.51 6.34
N TYR A 153 -1.99 -14.03 7.45
CA TYR A 153 -1.81 -12.65 7.89
C TYR A 153 -0.40 -12.39 8.45
N GLY A 154 0.26 -13.43 8.94
CA GLY A 154 1.61 -13.34 9.51
C GLY A 154 1.64 -12.55 10.81
N TYR A 155 0.69 -12.82 11.72
CA TYR A 155 0.72 -12.31 13.09
C TYR A 155 1.22 -13.39 14.05
N ARG A 156 2.08 -13.00 14.98
CA ARG A 156 2.56 -13.87 16.06
C ARG A 156 2.12 -13.28 17.40
N ILE A 157 1.27 -14.02 18.10
CA ILE A 157 0.70 -13.59 19.38
C ILE A 157 1.72 -13.83 20.49
N PHE A 158 1.90 -12.83 21.34
CA PHE A 158 2.65 -12.91 22.59
C PHE A 158 1.70 -12.51 23.72
N GLU A 159 1.53 -13.41 24.68
CA GLU A 159 0.68 -13.18 25.83
C GLU A 159 1.52 -12.68 27.01
N TYR A 160 0.95 -11.71 27.72
CA TYR A 160 1.54 -11.14 28.91
C TYR A 160 0.86 -11.78 30.11
N GLU A 161 1.59 -12.65 30.81
CA GLU A 161 1.03 -13.58 31.80
C GLU A 161 0.77 -12.95 33.17
N SER A 162 1.20 -11.71 33.43
CA SER A 162 1.02 -11.10 34.75
C SER A 162 -0.36 -10.45 34.90
N SER A 163 -1.05 -10.77 35.99
CA SER A 163 -2.38 -10.25 36.35
C SER A 163 -2.40 -8.75 36.61
N ASP A 164 -1.30 -8.20 37.14
CA ASP A 164 -1.14 -6.77 37.41
C ASP A 164 -0.26 -6.12 36.34
N ILE A 165 -0.74 -5.02 35.74
CA ILE A 165 0.06 -4.25 34.78
C ILE A 165 1.11 -3.45 35.54
N ASN A 166 2.34 -3.98 35.59
CA ASN A 166 3.52 -3.19 35.91
C ASN A 166 4.08 -2.59 34.62
N ILE A 167 4.06 -1.27 34.53
CA ILE A 167 4.45 -0.51 33.34
C ILE A 167 5.90 -0.77 32.93
N ASN A 168 6.81 -0.92 33.90
CA ASN A 168 8.21 -1.19 33.61
C ASN A 168 8.42 -2.60 33.03
N GLU A 169 7.67 -3.59 33.54
CA GLU A 169 7.70 -4.96 33.03
C GLU A 169 7.07 -5.06 31.65
N LEU A 170 5.99 -4.31 31.41
CA LEU A 170 5.32 -4.20 30.12
C LEU A 170 6.28 -3.68 29.03
N VAL A 171 7.01 -2.59 29.32
CA VAL A 171 8.01 -2.04 28.39
C VAL A 171 9.17 -3.02 28.17
N ALA A 172 9.62 -3.72 29.22
CA ALA A 172 10.65 -4.74 29.10
C ALA A 172 10.18 -5.91 28.22
N PHE A 173 8.92 -6.34 28.37
CA PHE A 173 8.29 -7.38 27.57
C PHE A 173 8.21 -6.96 26.09
N TRP A 174 7.81 -5.72 25.81
CA TRP A 174 7.75 -5.20 24.44
C TRP A 174 9.11 -5.23 23.76
N LYS A 175 10.16 -4.78 24.45
CA LYS A 175 11.53 -4.77 23.92
C LYS A 175 12.08 -6.18 23.73
N LYS A 176 11.88 -7.08 24.70
CA LYS A 176 12.36 -8.46 24.65
C LYS A 176 11.74 -9.24 23.48
N ASN A 177 10.44 -9.09 23.28
CA ASN A 177 9.70 -9.84 22.25
C ASN A 177 9.58 -9.08 20.91
N GLY A 178 10.06 -7.83 20.83
CA GLY A 178 9.95 -6.98 19.65
C GLY A 178 8.49 -6.77 19.23
N ILE A 179 7.63 -6.36 20.16
CA ILE A 179 6.20 -6.15 19.90
C ILE A 179 6.01 -4.96 18.96
N HIS A 180 5.24 -5.16 17.89
CA HIS A 180 4.99 -4.15 16.86
C HIS A 180 3.59 -3.54 16.93
N THR A 181 2.64 -4.29 17.48
CA THR A 181 1.25 -3.87 17.63
C THR A 181 0.70 -4.36 18.96
N LEU A 182 0.08 -3.44 19.69
CA LEU A 182 -0.66 -3.72 20.89
C LEU A 182 -2.14 -3.57 20.60
N PHE A 183 -2.91 -4.63 20.83
CA PHE A 183 -4.37 -4.59 20.80
C PHE A 183 -4.89 -4.36 22.21
N LEU A 184 -5.62 -3.26 22.41
CA LEU A 184 -6.17 -2.88 23.70
C LEU A 184 -7.70 -2.92 23.61
N SER A 185 -8.35 -3.69 24.49
CA SER A 185 -9.81 -3.68 24.61
C SER A 185 -10.29 -2.40 25.28
N MET A 186 -11.31 -1.75 24.72
CA MET A 186 -11.94 -0.56 25.33
C MET A 186 -12.87 -0.91 26.51
N GLU A 187 -13.16 -2.20 26.72
CA GLU A 187 -13.90 -2.68 27.89
C GLU A 187 -13.01 -2.92 29.11
N ASN A 188 -11.72 -2.60 29.01
CA ASN A 188 -10.80 -2.84 30.10
C ASN A 188 -11.06 -1.90 31.28
N SER A 189 -10.85 -2.44 32.48
CA SER A 189 -11.03 -1.74 33.76
C SER A 189 -9.82 -0.89 34.17
N TYR A 190 -8.93 -0.54 33.23
CA TYR A 190 -7.79 0.32 33.55
C TYR A 190 -8.29 1.76 33.71
N GLY A 191 -7.94 2.43 34.81
CA GLY A 191 -8.30 3.83 34.98
C GLY A 191 -7.63 4.70 33.92
N ASP A 192 -8.29 5.80 33.51
CA ASP A 192 -7.85 6.72 32.45
C ASP A 192 -6.37 7.14 32.51
N GLY A 193 -5.80 7.21 33.72
CA GLY A 193 -4.38 7.52 33.93
C GLY A 193 -3.42 6.45 33.38
N ILE A 194 -3.73 5.17 33.59
CA ILE A 194 -2.89 4.05 33.14
C ILE A 194 -2.96 3.91 31.62
N GLU A 195 -4.15 4.08 31.04
CA GLU A 195 -4.31 4.01 29.58
C GLU A 195 -3.49 5.10 28.88
N ASN A 196 -3.59 6.35 29.33
CA ASN A 196 -2.81 7.46 28.79
C ASN A 196 -1.29 7.23 28.89
N GLU A 197 -0.84 6.62 29.99
CA GLU A 197 0.57 6.26 30.15
C GLU A 197 0.99 5.15 29.16
N ILE A 198 0.14 4.13 28.95
CA ILE A 198 0.36 3.10 27.93
C ILE A 198 0.43 3.72 26.53
N PHE A 199 -0.46 4.65 26.18
CA PHE A 199 -0.43 5.34 24.89
C PHE A 199 0.89 6.08 24.68
N LYS A 200 1.33 6.85 25.67
CA LYS A 200 2.58 7.58 25.62
C LYS A 200 3.79 6.65 25.46
N LEU A 201 3.85 5.57 26.26
CA LEU A 201 4.95 4.63 26.21
C LEU A 201 4.97 3.81 24.92
N ALA A 202 3.81 3.48 24.36
CA ALA A 202 3.73 2.84 23.06
C ALA A 202 4.26 3.75 21.95
N GLU A 203 3.93 5.04 21.98
CA GLU A 203 4.47 6.03 21.05
C GLU A 203 6.01 6.13 21.16
N ASP A 204 6.53 6.27 22.39
CA ASP A 204 7.98 6.34 22.66
C ASP A 204 8.74 5.10 22.17
N ASN A 205 8.11 3.91 22.23
CA ASN A 205 8.69 2.65 21.79
C ASN A 205 8.27 2.25 20.36
N LYS A 206 7.57 3.13 19.61
CA LYS A 206 7.10 2.90 18.23
C LYS A 206 6.19 1.68 18.07
N ILE A 207 5.37 1.42 19.08
CA ILE A 207 4.39 0.35 19.10
C ILE A 207 3.05 0.92 18.64
N HIS A 208 2.46 0.30 17.63
CA HIS A 208 1.17 0.73 17.12
C HIS A 208 0.04 0.23 18.03
N ILE A 209 -0.76 1.11 18.60
CA ILE A 209 -1.95 0.73 19.36
C ILE A 209 -3.16 0.58 18.44
N SER A 210 -3.93 -0.46 18.67
CA SER A 210 -5.14 -0.78 17.94
C SER A 210 -6.23 -1.11 18.95
N LEU A 211 -7.31 -0.34 18.99
CA LEU A 211 -8.36 -0.52 19.98
C LEU A 211 -9.40 -1.50 19.49
N ILE A 212 -9.84 -2.38 20.38
CA ILE A 212 -10.94 -3.31 20.12
C ILE A 212 -12.18 -2.68 20.76
N PRO A 213 -13.15 -2.21 19.95
CA PRO A 213 -14.33 -1.56 20.48
C PRO A 213 -15.21 -2.54 21.24
N SER A 214 -15.87 -2.01 22.26
CA SER A 214 -17.01 -2.65 22.92
C SER A 214 -18.26 -2.53 22.05
N ILE A 215 -19.22 -3.44 22.22
CA ILE A 215 -20.51 -3.37 21.53
C ILE A 215 -21.32 -2.12 21.97
N THR A 216 -20.89 -1.48 23.07
CA THR A 216 -21.63 -0.44 23.81
C THR A 216 -21.16 0.99 23.56
N GLN A 217 -20.00 1.22 22.94
CA GLN A 217 -19.47 2.58 22.71
C GLN A 217 -19.72 3.05 21.26
N SER A 218 -20.11 4.31 21.09
CA SER A 218 -20.54 4.89 19.80
C SER A 218 -19.64 6.03 19.28
N ASP A 219 -18.67 6.50 20.06
CA ASP A 219 -17.89 7.70 19.73
C ASP A 219 -16.55 7.35 19.08
N PHE A 220 -16.60 7.01 17.78
CA PHE A 220 -15.43 6.59 16.99
C PHE A 220 -14.78 7.72 16.16
N PHE A 221 -15.18 8.97 16.32
CA PHE A 221 -14.83 10.07 15.40
C PHE A 221 -13.33 10.35 15.24
N LEU A 222 -12.49 9.99 16.21
CA LEU A 222 -11.04 10.21 16.18
C LEU A 222 -10.23 9.01 15.67
N TYR A 223 -10.89 7.89 15.37
CA TYR A 223 -10.25 6.63 14.99
C TYR A 223 -10.69 6.16 13.60
N ASP A 224 -9.75 5.57 12.85
CA ASP A 224 -10.06 4.89 11.59
C ASP A 224 -10.63 3.50 11.91
N LEU A 225 -11.95 3.33 11.68
CA LEU A 225 -12.61 2.03 11.81
C LEU A 225 -12.15 1.07 10.70
N GLY A 226 -11.39 0.06 11.09
CA GLY A 226 -11.00 -1.06 10.25
C GLY A 226 -11.76 -2.33 10.62
N TYR A 227 -11.73 -3.31 9.72
CA TYR A 227 -12.26 -4.65 9.97
C TYR A 227 -11.17 -5.68 9.72
N ILE A 228 -10.99 -6.59 10.68
CA ILE A 228 -10.20 -7.81 10.50
C ILE A 228 -11.20 -8.95 10.42
N GLN A 229 -11.47 -9.39 9.18
CA GLN A 229 -12.63 -10.23 8.87
C GLN A 229 -13.94 -9.59 9.40
N THR A 230 -14.58 -10.20 10.40
CA THR A 230 -15.82 -9.74 11.02
C THR A 230 -15.59 -8.85 12.23
N GLN A 231 -14.36 -8.80 12.77
CA GLN A 231 -14.08 -8.07 14.00
C GLN A 231 -13.72 -6.60 13.70
N PRO A 232 -14.47 -5.63 14.25
CA PRO A 232 -14.10 -4.22 14.16
C PRO A 232 -12.85 -3.93 14.98
N VAL A 233 -11.99 -3.08 14.46
CA VAL A 233 -10.76 -2.66 15.10
C VAL A 233 -10.51 -1.19 14.77
N LEU A 234 -10.33 -0.38 15.79
CA LEU A 234 -10.04 1.04 15.67
C LEU A 234 -8.53 1.25 15.60
N ASN A 235 -8.06 1.86 14.53
CA ASN A 235 -6.66 2.24 14.41
C ASN A 235 -6.52 3.74 14.58
N GLN A 236 -5.37 4.18 15.07
CA GLN A 236 -5.02 5.59 15.03
C GLN A 236 -5.07 6.08 13.58
N ALA A 237 -5.72 7.23 13.36
CA ALA A 237 -5.88 7.80 12.03
C ALA A 237 -4.52 7.97 11.36
N ARG A 238 -4.38 7.44 10.15
CA ARG A 238 -3.11 7.54 9.41
C ARG A 238 -2.96 8.90 8.76
N TYR A 239 -1.79 9.50 8.87
CA TYR A 239 -1.49 10.72 8.13
C TYR A 239 -1.35 10.42 6.63
N SER A 240 -1.66 11.40 5.79
CA SER A 240 -1.57 11.25 4.33
C SER A 240 -0.17 10.84 3.87
N LEU A 241 0.89 11.23 4.59
CA LEU A 241 2.27 10.90 4.27
C LEU A 241 2.71 9.50 4.73
N ASP A 242 1.94 8.83 5.59
CA ASP A 242 2.24 7.46 6.03
C ASP A 242 2.06 6.44 4.89
N TYR A 243 1.30 6.81 3.87
CA TYR A 243 1.18 6.01 2.65
C TYR A 243 2.45 6.11 1.82
N TYR A 244 3.11 4.97 1.60
CA TYR A 244 4.36 4.88 0.85
C TYR A 244 4.31 5.57 -0.53
N SER A 245 3.20 5.44 -1.27
CA SER A 245 3.01 6.14 -2.55
C SER A 245 3.02 7.67 -2.40
N ASN A 246 2.39 8.20 -1.35
CA ASN A 246 2.32 9.64 -1.09
C ASN A 246 3.67 10.17 -0.63
N PHE A 247 4.36 9.42 0.24
CA PHE A 247 5.73 9.71 0.64
C PHE A 247 6.66 9.78 -0.57
N LEU A 248 6.62 8.78 -1.46
CA LEU A 248 7.44 8.75 -2.68
C LEU A 248 7.10 9.92 -3.62
N MET A 249 5.81 10.21 -3.82
CA MET A 249 5.37 11.32 -4.64
C MET A 249 5.89 12.66 -4.09
N LYS A 250 5.74 12.89 -2.78
CA LYS A 250 6.25 14.08 -2.11
C LYS A 250 7.77 14.19 -2.23
N ARG A 251 8.49 13.09 -1.99
CA ARG A 251 9.96 13.05 -2.09
C ARG A 251 10.45 13.38 -3.50
N THR A 252 9.78 12.83 -4.52
CA THR A 252 10.14 13.07 -5.93
C THR A 252 9.87 14.53 -6.30
N PHE A 253 8.73 15.08 -5.87
CA PHE A 253 8.40 16.49 -6.05
C PHE A 253 9.45 17.40 -5.40
N ASP A 254 9.83 17.11 -4.15
CA ASP A 254 10.79 17.93 -3.41
C ASP A 254 12.16 17.96 -4.09
N ILE A 255 12.64 16.80 -4.57
CA ILE A 255 13.90 16.70 -5.32
C ILE A 255 13.82 17.50 -6.63
N PHE A 256 12.77 17.30 -7.41
CA PHE A 256 12.59 17.98 -8.70
C PHE A 256 12.48 19.50 -8.52
N PHE A 257 11.67 19.95 -7.56
CA PHE A 257 11.51 21.35 -7.23
C PHE A 257 12.82 21.99 -6.74
N SER A 258 13.59 21.27 -5.92
CA SER A 258 14.90 21.73 -5.47
C SER A 258 15.89 21.88 -6.63
N ILE A 259 15.89 20.93 -7.59
CA ILE A 259 16.73 21.02 -8.80
C ILE A 259 16.33 22.23 -9.64
N ILE A 260 15.02 22.47 -9.83
CA ILE A 260 14.52 23.64 -10.54
C ILE A 260 15.01 24.93 -9.88
N ILE A 261 14.88 25.04 -8.56
CA ILE A 261 15.36 26.23 -7.83
C ILE A 261 16.88 26.40 -8.00
N LEU A 262 17.66 25.31 -7.85
CA LEU A 262 19.11 25.39 -7.97
C LEU A 262 19.55 25.87 -9.37
N VAL A 263 18.93 25.34 -10.43
CA VAL A 263 19.28 25.70 -11.82
C VAL A 263 18.71 27.06 -12.21
N LEU A 264 17.45 27.34 -11.91
CA LEU A 264 16.78 28.56 -12.37
C LEU A 264 16.97 29.77 -11.46
N ILE A 265 17.32 29.60 -10.18
CA ILE A 265 17.49 30.70 -9.22
C ILE A 265 18.93 30.77 -8.76
N CYS A 266 19.48 29.69 -8.22
CA CYS A 266 20.83 29.73 -7.64
C CYS A 266 21.93 29.89 -8.70
N SER A 267 21.75 29.41 -9.93
CA SER A 267 22.78 29.48 -10.98
C SER A 267 23.22 30.89 -11.39
N TRP A 268 22.39 31.92 -11.14
CA TRP A 268 22.63 33.31 -11.58
C TRP A 268 22.53 34.33 -10.44
N VAL A 269 21.92 33.96 -9.30
CA VAL A 269 21.94 34.77 -8.09
C VAL A 269 23.25 34.61 -7.31
N PHE A 270 23.87 33.43 -7.27
CA PHE A 270 25.16 33.23 -6.60
C PHE A 270 26.41 33.87 -7.26
N PRO A 271 26.46 34.09 -8.59
CA PRO A 271 27.54 34.90 -9.17
C PRO A 271 27.43 36.41 -8.90
N ILE A 272 26.45 36.88 -8.12
CA ILE A 272 26.25 38.28 -7.68
C ILE A 272 26.57 38.37 -6.18
#